data_AF-A0A8J5CQX6-F1
#
_entry.id   AF-A0A8J5CQX6-F1
#
_cell.length_a   1.000
_cell.length_b   1.000
_cell.length_c   1.000
_cell.angle_alpha   90.00
_cell.angle_beta   90.00
_cell.angle_gamma   90.00
#
_symmetry.space_group_name_H-M   'P 1'
#
loop_
_entity.id
_entity.type
_entity.pdbx_description
1 polymer ?
#
loop_
_entity_poly.entity_id
_entity_poly.type
_entity_poly.pdbx_seq_one_letter_code
_entity_poly.pdbx_strand_id
1 'polypeptide(L)'
;MQTFTFYSSDDKLKIAGQNVKENFTCRGINDAACRLAREVANEGDALVAGSITRCPSYQEGKGSKAVVQAQIKEQLKTFVDNKVDFIIAEFIFHIEEIEWAIEEALKTGIVVAATLAINEKGDMAGVPAGECAVRMAKAGAQVVGVNCMFDPDTTMRTIQAMKTALDAAGLSPYLMTQPNGFHCPGVGKEGYLSCPEFPYAMEPRLVTRFDVHRYARAAYDIGVRYIGGCCGFEPHHVRAIAEEMAEERGKMPAASDKHQPWGGCLEVSELHYIKARMGREYWENLVPSCGRLQPPTHKYNPSPDNDLQ
;
A
#
# COMPACT_ATOMS: atom_id res chain seq x y z
N MET A 1 -8.77 0.05 -9.74
CA MET A 1 -7.68 -0.33 -10.65
C MET A 1 -6.69 0.80 -10.70
N GLN A 2 -5.62 0.69 -9.92
CA GLN A 2 -4.54 1.66 -10.00
C GLN A 2 -3.78 1.47 -11.31
N THR A 3 -3.42 2.56 -11.99
CA THR A 3 -2.68 2.51 -13.25
C THR A 3 -1.29 1.94 -13.00
N PHE A 4 -0.83 1.05 -13.88
CA PHE A 4 0.53 0.49 -13.78
C PHE A 4 1.58 1.48 -14.34
N THR A 5 1.65 2.64 -13.69
CA THR A 5 2.48 3.81 -14.08
C THR A 5 3.43 4.23 -12.97
N PHE A 6 3.52 3.42 -11.91
CA PHE A 6 4.37 3.66 -10.76
C PHE A 6 5.81 3.93 -11.20
N TYR A 7 6.37 5.06 -10.77
CA TYR A 7 7.75 5.46 -11.08
C TYR A 7 8.09 5.53 -12.59
N SER A 8 7.07 5.75 -13.44
CA SER A 8 7.21 5.86 -14.89
C SER A 8 7.27 7.33 -15.30
N SER A 9 8.49 7.89 -15.31
CA SER A 9 8.84 9.22 -15.79
C SER A 9 10.01 9.20 -16.79
N ASP A 10 10.14 10.25 -17.60
CA ASP A 10 11.11 10.34 -18.70
C ASP A 10 12.60 10.29 -18.26
N ASP A 11 12.86 10.72 -17.03
CA ASP A 11 14.15 10.58 -16.37
C ASP A 11 14.42 9.15 -15.89
N LYS A 12 13.38 8.37 -15.52
CA LYS A 12 13.52 6.97 -15.11
C LYS A 12 13.60 5.97 -16.25
N LEU A 13 12.98 6.25 -17.39
CA LEU A 13 13.24 5.48 -18.61
C LEU A 13 14.72 5.50 -19.03
N LYS A 14 15.48 6.55 -18.69
CA LYS A 14 16.93 6.59 -18.93
C LYS A 14 17.69 5.58 -18.08
N ILE A 15 17.18 5.22 -16.91
CA ILE A 15 17.80 4.26 -15.98
C ILE A 15 17.61 2.82 -16.48
N ALA A 16 16.53 2.55 -17.24
CA ALA A 16 16.15 1.22 -17.69
C ALA A 16 17.01 0.62 -18.84
N GLY A 17 18.03 1.34 -19.34
CA GLY A 17 19.00 0.84 -20.32
C GLY A 17 19.03 1.63 -21.64
N GLN A 18 20.10 1.47 -22.41
CA GLN A 18 20.47 2.34 -23.53
C GLN A 18 19.53 2.28 -24.76
N ASN A 19 18.63 1.29 -24.88
CA ASN A 19 17.81 1.07 -26.09
C ASN A 19 16.28 1.24 -25.88
N VAL A 20 15.82 1.62 -24.68
CA VAL A 20 14.37 1.71 -24.39
C VAL A 20 13.73 2.92 -25.09
N LYS A 21 14.47 4.01 -25.22
CA LYS A 21 13.97 5.27 -25.79
C LYS A 21 13.72 5.26 -27.30
N GLU A 22 14.33 4.32 -28.02
CA GLU A 22 14.14 4.21 -29.47
C GLU A 22 12.76 3.64 -29.81
N ASN A 23 12.19 2.84 -28.92
CA ASN A 23 10.94 2.10 -29.16
C ASN A 23 9.77 2.54 -28.28
N PHE A 24 10.05 3.16 -27.12
CA PHE A 24 9.02 3.50 -26.15
C PHE A 24 9.19 4.92 -25.59
N THR A 25 8.06 5.61 -25.44
CA THR A 25 7.98 6.87 -24.70
C THR A 25 7.28 6.62 -23.35
N CYS A 26 7.62 7.43 -22.35
CA CYS A 26 6.95 7.33 -21.04
C CYS A 26 5.46 7.56 -21.15
N ARG A 27 5.10 8.56 -21.96
CA ARG A 27 3.71 8.86 -22.26
C ARG A 27 2.99 7.67 -22.90
N GLY A 28 3.60 7.02 -23.90
CA GLY A 28 3.00 5.85 -24.55
C GLY A 28 2.81 4.66 -23.61
N ILE A 29 3.78 4.38 -22.74
CA ILE A 29 3.65 3.35 -21.69
C ILE A 29 2.52 3.71 -20.72
N ASN A 30 2.49 4.96 -20.24
CA ASN A 30 1.50 5.40 -19.27
C ASN A 30 0.08 5.45 -19.85
N ASP A 31 -0.09 5.87 -21.11
CA ASP A 31 -1.37 5.83 -21.83
C ASP A 31 -1.86 4.38 -21.98
N ALA A 32 -0.98 3.44 -22.35
CA ALA A 32 -1.34 2.03 -22.45
C ALA A 32 -1.75 1.44 -21.10
N ALA A 33 -1.02 1.77 -20.02
CA ALA A 33 -1.36 1.33 -18.67
C ALA A 33 -2.69 1.91 -18.18
N CYS A 34 -2.99 3.18 -18.47
CA CYS A 34 -4.28 3.79 -18.15
C CYS A 34 -5.43 3.11 -18.90
N ARG A 35 -5.24 2.83 -20.19
CA ARG A 35 -6.24 2.14 -21.02
C ARG A 35 -6.54 0.74 -20.50
N LEU A 36 -5.53 -0.07 -20.20
CA LEU A 36 -5.71 -1.42 -19.64
C LEU A 36 -6.41 -1.37 -18.28
N ALA A 37 -6.02 -0.44 -17.40
CA ALA A 37 -6.67 -0.27 -16.10
C ALA A 37 -8.16 0.10 -16.26
N ARG A 38 -8.50 0.94 -17.25
CA ARG A 38 -9.87 1.31 -17.57
C ARG A 38 -10.67 0.17 -18.19
N GLU A 39 -10.08 -0.60 -19.11
CA GLU A 39 -10.70 -1.79 -19.71
C GLU A 39 -11.18 -2.75 -18.60
N VAL A 40 -10.28 -3.14 -17.69
CA VAL A 40 -10.62 -4.05 -16.58
C VAL A 40 -11.56 -3.40 -15.56
N ALA A 41 -11.41 -2.10 -15.25
CA ALA A 41 -12.31 -1.42 -14.32
C ALA A 41 -13.77 -1.42 -14.82
N ASN A 42 -13.97 -1.24 -16.13
CA ASN A 42 -15.29 -1.22 -16.76
C ASN A 42 -15.97 -2.61 -16.80
N GLU A 43 -15.25 -3.69 -16.55
CA GLU A 43 -15.83 -5.04 -16.44
C GLU A 43 -16.55 -5.27 -15.10
N GLY A 44 -16.39 -4.36 -14.13
CA GLY A 44 -16.98 -4.51 -12.81
C GLY A 44 -17.24 -3.20 -12.07
N ASP A 45 -17.31 -3.30 -10.74
CA ASP A 45 -17.58 -2.21 -9.81
C ASP A 45 -16.26 -1.62 -9.30
N ALA A 46 -15.51 -0.95 -10.19
CA ALA A 46 -14.18 -0.42 -9.88
C ALA A 46 -13.93 0.94 -10.53
N LEU A 47 -13.15 1.77 -9.83
CA LEU A 47 -12.64 3.05 -10.33
C LEU A 47 -11.18 2.91 -10.77
N VAL A 48 -10.71 3.80 -11.64
CA VAL A 48 -9.31 3.92 -12.09
C VAL A 48 -8.60 5.02 -11.31
N ALA A 49 -7.43 4.70 -10.77
CA ALA A 49 -6.62 5.63 -9.99
C ALA A 49 -5.27 5.89 -10.66
N GLY A 50 -4.96 7.16 -10.97
CA GLY A 50 -3.62 7.55 -11.43
C GLY A 50 -2.65 7.60 -10.24
N SER A 51 -1.49 6.94 -10.34
CA SER A 51 -0.49 6.90 -9.26
C SER A 51 0.66 7.87 -9.53
N ILE A 52 0.94 8.73 -8.55
CA ILE A 52 2.08 9.66 -8.51
C ILE A 52 2.98 9.22 -7.37
N THR A 53 4.29 9.19 -7.62
CA THR A 53 5.29 8.72 -6.66
C THR A 53 6.39 9.74 -6.44
N ARG A 54 7.41 9.37 -5.65
CA ARG A 54 8.61 10.18 -5.43
C ARG A 54 9.25 10.67 -6.73
N CYS A 55 9.67 11.92 -6.69
CA CYS A 55 10.35 12.62 -7.77
C CYS A 55 11.87 12.53 -7.59
N PRO A 56 12.63 12.15 -8.62
CA PRO A 56 14.07 11.98 -8.52
C PRO A 56 14.80 13.27 -8.14
N SER A 57 14.28 14.42 -8.57
CA SER A 57 14.85 15.72 -8.20
C SER A 57 14.80 15.95 -6.69
N TYR A 58 13.74 15.51 -5.99
CA TYR A 58 13.66 15.58 -4.54
C TYR A 58 14.69 14.64 -3.90
N GLN A 59 14.74 13.40 -4.37
CA GLN A 59 15.66 12.37 -3.86
C GLN A 59 17.14 12.75 -3.98
N GLU A 60 17.52 13.46 -5.03
CA GLU A 60 18.89 13.92 -5.27
C GLU A 60 19.26 15.19 -4.48
N GLY A 61 18.35 15.73 -3.65
CA GLY A 61 18.57 16.92 -2.84
C GLY A 61 18.68 18.22 -3.66
N LYS A 62 18.23 18.20 -4.92
CA LYS A 62 18.40 19.29 -5.89
C LYS A 62 17.08 19.88 -6.40
N GLY A 63 15.95 19.29 -6.03
CA GLY A 63 14.63 19.70 -6.49
C GLY A 63 14.05 20.81 -5.64
N SER A 64 13.93 22.03 -6.18
CA SER A 64 13.02 23.01 -5.61
C SER A 64 11.57 22.54 -5.79
N LYS A 65 10.64 23.09 -4.97
CA LYS A 65 9.20 22.84 -5.12
C LYS A 65 8.71 22.99 -6.56
N ALA A 66 9.17 24.03 -7.26
CA ALA A 66 8.80 24.29 -8.65
C ALA A 66 9.27 23.19 -9.61
N VAL A 67 10.47 22.63 -9.41
CA VAL A 67 11.00 21.53 -10.24
C VAL A 67 10.19 20.26 -10.00
N VAL A 68 9.96 19.89 -8.74
CA VAL A 68 9.18 18.71 -8.38
C VAL A 68 7.74 18.82 -8.92
N GLN A 69 7.06 19.94 -8.70
CA GLN A 69 5.71 20.16 -9.22
C GLN A 69 5.65 20.15 -10.75
N ALA A 70 6.69 20.60 -11.45
CA ALA A 70 6.74 20.49 -12.91
C ALA A 70 6.79 19.03 -13.39
N GLN A 71 7.55 18.16 -12.72
CA GLN A 71 7.59 16.73 -13.03
C GLN A 71 6.26 16.03 -12.74
N ILE A 72 5.63 16.37 -11.61
CA ILE A 72 4.31 15.86 -11.23
C ILE A 72 3.25 16.29 -12.23
N LYS A 73 3.27 17.55 -12.65
CA LYS A 73 2.36 18.10 -13.66
C LYS A 73 2.42 17.35 -14.99
N GLU A 74 3.61 16.93 -15.41
CA GLU A 74 3.79 16.15 -16.62
C GLU A 74 3.11 14.76 -16.53
N GLN A 75 3.25 14.08 -15.40
CA GLN A 75 2.55 12.81 -15.15
C GLN A 75 1.03 13.01 -15.10
N LEU A 76 0.57 14.05 -14.37
CA LEU A 76 -0.85 14.39 -14.24
C LEU A 76 -1.53 14.61 -15.58
N LYS A 77 -0.86 15.21 -16.57
CA LYS A 77 -1.41 15.38 -17.92
C LYS A 77 -1.86 14.04 -18.51
N THR A 78 -1.09 12.98 -18.31
CA THR A 78 -1.45 11.63 -18.77
C THR A 78 -2.73 11.15 -18.11
N PHE A 79 -2.86 11.32 -16.79
CA PHE A 79 -4.04 10.90 -16.04
C PHE A 79 -5.30 11.69 -16.39
N VAL A 80 -5.16 13.01 -16.62
CA VAL A 80 -6.26 13.88 -17.08
C VAL A 80 -6.72 13.48 -18.48
N ASP A 81 -5.78 13.33 -19.42
CA ASP A 81 -6.12 12.95 -20.81
C ASP A 81 -6.80 11.58 -20.88
N ASN A 82 -6.39 10.63 -20.02
CA ASN A 82 -7.00 9.30 -19.91
C ASN A 82 -8.22 9.24 -18.98
N LYS A 83 -8.64 10.37 -18.39
CA LYS A 83 -9.84 10.47 -17.54
C LYS A 83 -9.84 9.45 -16.40
N VAL A 84 -8.77 9.39 -15.61
CA VAL A 84 -8.78 8.62 -14.35
C VAL A 84 -9.84 9.19 -13.40
N ASP A 85 -10.38 8.36 -12.52
CA ASP A 85 -11.46 8.76 -11.62
C ASP A 85 -10.93 9.52 -10.39
N PHE A 86 -9.74 9.15 -9.92
CA PHE A 86 -9.03 9.84 -8.84
C PHE A 86 -7.51 9.69 -8.96
N ILE A 87 -6.76 10.42 -8.15
CA ILE A 87 -5.30 10.38 -8.07
C ILE A 87 -4.88 9.83 -6.70
N ILE A 88 -3.83 9.03 -6.67
CA ILE A 88 -3.13 8.59 -5.46
C ILE A 88 -1.70 9.12 -5.51
N ALA A 89 -1.32 9.96 -4.55
CA ALA A 89 0.08 10.28 -4.26
C ALA A 89 0.60 9.27 -3.24
N GLU A 90 1.53 8.40 -3.62
CA GLU A 90 1.96 7.26 -2.79
C GLU A 90 3.46 6.96 -2.87
N PHE A 91 3.93 6.10 -1.96
CA PHE A 91 5.33 5.68 -1.86
C PHE A 91 6.31 6.86 -1.65
N ILE A 92 5.81 7.93 -1.03
CA ILE A 92 6.58 9.13 -0.66
C ILE A 92 7.04 9.01 0.80
N PHE A 93 8.28 9.41 1.08
CA PHE A 93 8.93 9.22 2.38
C PHE A 93 9.06 10.51 3.20
N HIS A 94 8.71 11.65 2.61
CA HIS A 94 8.84 12.97 3.20
C HIS A 94 7.51 13.70 3.10
N ILE A 95 7.03 14.24 4.22
CA ILE A 95 5.78 14.99 4.23
C ILE A 95 5.83 16.23 3.32
N GLU A 96 7.00 16.86 3.21
CA GLU A 96 7.20 18.02 2.35
C GLU A 96 6.96 17.69 0.87
N GLU A 97 7.48 16.56 0.39
CA GLU A 97 7.32 16.14 -1.00
C GLU A 97 5.87 15.81 -1.32
N ILE A 98 5.16 15.11 -0.43
CA ILE A 98 3.75 14.74 -0.67
C ILE A 98 2.83 15.96 -0.62
N GLU A 99 3.11 16.98 0.20
CA GLU A 99 2.37 18.25 0.17
C GLU A 99 2.46 18.89 -1.21
N TRP A 100 3.65 18.93 -1.82
CA TRP A 100 3.83 19.49 -3.15
C TRP A 100 3.08 18.70 -4.22
N ALA A 101 3.03 17.37 -4.07
CA ALA A 101 2.27 16.48 -4.94
C ALA A 101 0.75 16.71 -4.81
N ILE A 102 0.23 16.81 -3.58
CA ILE A 102 -1.19 17.08 -3.31
C ILE A 102 -1.58 18.42 -3.94
N GLU A 103 -0.81 19.48 -3.67
CA GLU A 103 -1.08 20.81 -4.21
C GLU A 103 -1.12 20.86 -5.74
N GLU A 104 -0.20 20.16 -6.43
CA GLU A 104 -0.19 20.13 -7.89
C GLU A 104 -1.34 19.27 -8.43
N ALA A 105 -1.61 18.11 -7.82
CA ALA A 105 -2.69 17.22 -8.21
C ALA A 105 -4.07 17.88 -8.09
N LEU A 106 -4.31 18.66 -7.02
CA LEU A 106 -5.58 19.37 -6.82
C LEU A 106 -5.87 20.41 -7.90
N LYS A 107 -4.86 20.94 -8.61
CA LYS A 107 -5.05 21.87 -9.74
C LYS A 107 -5.78 21.22 -10.92
N THR A 108 -5.80 19.89 -10.99
CA THR A 108 -6.54 19.15 -12.03
C THR A 108 -8.05 19.10 -11.77
N GLY A 109 -8.49 19.40 -10.53
CA GLY A 109 -9.88 19.23 -10.10
C GLY A 109 -10.29 17.79 -9.80
N ILE A 110 -9.37 16.83 -9.90
CA ILE A 110 -9.58 15.42 -9.58
C ILE A 110 -9.36 15.18 -8.07
N VAL A 111 -10.12 14.27 -7.47
CA VAL A 111 -9.98 13.87 -6.06
C VAL A 111 -8.58 13.29 -5.80
N VAL A 112 -7.97 13.64 -4.67
CA VAL A 112 -6.61 13.22 -4.30
C VAL A 112 -6.63 12.40 -3.02
N ALA A 113 -6.14 11.17 -3.12
CA ALA A 113 -5.70 10.35 -1.99
C ALA A 113 -4.19 10.49 -1.80
N ALA A 114 -3.73 10.49 -0.55
CA ALA A 114 -2.32 10.63 -0.22
C ALA A 114 -1.90 9.59 0.83
N THR A 115 -0.87 8.81 0.52
CA THR A 115 -0.29 7.85 1.45
C THR A 115 1.23 7.99 1.54
N LEU A 116 1.73 8.00 2.76
CA LEU A 116 3.17 7.98 3.01
C LEU A 116 3.68 6.56 3.23
N ALA A 117 4.91 6.29 2.84
CA ALA A 117 5.57 5.01 3.09
C ALA A 117 6.48 5.11 4.32
N ILE A 118 5.84 5.31 5.47
CA ILE A 118 6.47 5.58 6.79
C ILE A 118 5.86 4.67 7.87
N ASN A 119 6.50 4.60 9.03
CA ASN A 119 5.97 3.92 10.22
C ASN A 119 5.54 4.92 11.31
N GLU A 120 5.20 4.43 12.49
CA GLU A 120 4.71 5.23 13.62
C GLU A 120 5.73 6.25 14.14
N LYS A 121 7.03 6.03 13.86
CA LYS A 121 8.12 6.96 14.23
C LYS A 121 8.16 8.19 13.32
N GLY A 122 7.38 8.22 12.24
CA GLY A 122 7.28 9.36 11.33
C GLY A 122 8.14 9.22 10.08
N ASP A 123 8.27 10.34 9.38
CA ASP A 123 8.91 10.40 8.07
C ASP A 123 10.45 10.35 8.14
N MET A 124 11.10 10.38 6.98
CA MET A 124 12.57 10.32 6.91
C MET A 124 13.27 11.59 7.42
N ALA A 125 12.55 12.71 7.55
CA ALA A 125 13.03 13.94 8.18
C ALA A 125 12.75 13.98 9.70
N GLY A 126 12.04 12.98 10.24
CA GLY A 126 11.70 12.90 11.66
C GLY A 126 10.40 13.59 12.04
N VAL A 127 9.58 13.99 11.05
CA VAL A 127 8.24 14.53 11.31
C VAL A 127 7.33 13.40 11.80
N PRO A 128 6.69 13.49 12.98
CA PRO A 128 5.85 12.42 13.51
C PRO A 128 4.69 12.05 12.58
N ALA A 129 4.33 10.76 12.52
CA ALA A 129 3.29 10.26 11.61
C ALA A 129 1.94 11.01 11.78
N GLY A 130 1.58 11.35 13.02
CA GLY A 130 0.39 12.16 13.32
C GLY A 130 0.43 13.56 12.69
N GLU A 131 1.57 14.24 12.79
CA GLU A 131 1.76 15.55 12.16
C GLU A 131 1.71 15.43 10.63
N CYS A 132 2.32 14.40 10.06
CA CYS A 132 2.24 14.11 8.63
C CYS A 132 0.80 13.99 8.15
N ALA A 133 -0.06 13.26 8.86
CA ALA A 133 -1.47 13.13 8.50
C ALA A 133 -2.22 14.46 8.53
N VAL A 134 -2.02 15.26 9.59
CA VAL A 134 -2.62 16.60 9.71
C VAL A 134 -2.17 17.50 8.55
N ARG A 135 -0.90 17.43 8.16
CA ARG A 135 -0.33 18.20 7.05
C ARG A 135 -0.90 17.77 5.70
N MET A 136 -0.99 16.46 5.42
CA MET A 136 -1.65 15.96 4.20
C MET A 136 -3.11 16.42 4.11
N ALA A 137 -3.86 16.36 5.20
CA ALA A 137 -5.24 16.82 5.26
C ALA A 137 -5.35 18.34 5.02
N LYS A 138 -4.48 19.14 5.64
CA LYS A 138 -4.42 20.61 5.42
C LYS A 138 -3.98 21.00 4.01
N ALA A 139 -3.14 20.19 3.37
CA ALA A 139 -2.78 20.35 1.95
C ALA A 139 -3.98 20.07 1.01
N GLY A 140 -5.05 19.45 1.51
CA GLY A 140 -6.31 19.26 0.80
C GLY A 140 -6.59 17.83 0.32
N ALA A 141 -5.79 16.84 0.74
CA ALA A 141 -6.07 15.44 0.43
C ALA A 141 -7.38 14.99 1.10
N GLN A 142 -8.29 14.39 0.33
CA GLN A 142 -9.57 13.91 0.84
C GLN A 142 -9.44 12.53 1.51
N VAL A 143 -8.39 11.79 1.15
CA VAL A 143 -8.06 10.49 1.72
C VAL A 143 -6.59 10.52 2.17
N VAL A 144 -6.30 10.12 3.40
CA VAL A 144 -4.93 10.13 3.97
C VAL A 144 -4.58 8.78 4.58
N GLY A 145 -3.30 8.41 4.54
CA GLY A 145 -2.89 7.10 5.06
C GLY A 145 -1.43 6.74 4.88
N VAL A 146 -1.18 5.42 4.88
CA VAL A 146 0.15 4.86 4.60
C VAL A 146 0.10 3.65 3.67
N ASN A 147 1.17 3.43 2.93
CA ASN A 147 1.31 2.30 2.01
C ASN A 147 2.74 1.71 1.98
N CYS A 148 2.86 0.47 1.48
CA CYS A 148 4.13 -0.23 1.27
C CYS A 148 4.94 -0.41 2.57
N MET A 149 6.26 -0.54 2.45
CA MET A 149 7.36 -0.52 3.44
C MET A 149 7.24 -1.36 4.72
N PHE A 150 6.08 -1.36 5.38
CA PHE A 150 5.81 -1.95 6.68
C PHE A 150 4.68 -2.97 6.60
N ASP A 151 4.77 -3.95 7.50
CA ASP A 151 3.78 -5.03 7.61
C ASP A 151 2.41 -4.51 8.11
N PRO A 152 1.35 -5.34 8.09
CA PRO A 152 0.03 -4.92 8.53
C PRO A 152 0.01 -4.39 9.97
N ASP A 153 0.71 -5.01 10.91
CA ASP A 153 0.66 -4.63 12.32
C ASP A 153 1.31 -3.25 12.56
N THR A 154 2.46 -2.99 11.94
CA THR A 154 3.17 -1.70 12.00
C THR A 154 2.37 -0.60 11.29
N THR A 155 1.77 -0.96 10.16
CA THR A 155 0.87 -0.06 9.43
C THR A 155 -0.33 0.34 10.30
N MET A 156 -0.93 -0.59 11.04
CA MET A 156 -2.06 -0.29 11.93
C MET A 156 -1.68 0.63 13.09
N ARG A 157 -0.50 0.46 13.71
CA ARG A 157 0.01 1.40 14.72
C ARG A 157 0.19 2.81 14.14
N THR A 158 0.68 2.89 12.91
CA THR A 158 0.89 4.16 12.20
C THR A 158 -0.44 4.86 11.93
N ILE A 159 -1.44 4.13 11.39
CA ILE A 159 -2.78 4.68 11.14
C ILE A 159 -3.44 5.13 12.45
N GLN A 160 -3.26 4.40 13.55
CA GLN A 160 -3.81 4.82 14.85
C GLN A 160 -3.20 6.14 15.32
N ALA A 161 -1.88 6.33 15.17
CA ALA A 161 -1.22 7.60 15.48
C ALA A 161 -1.72 8.75 14.58
N MET A 162 -1.90 8.48 13.28
CA MET A 162 -2.47 9.43 12.33
C MET A 162 -3.89 9.85 12.72
N LYS A 163 -4.76 8.87 13.00
CA LYS A 163 -6.15 9.10 13.39
C LYS A 163 -6.24 9.96 14.65
N THR A 164 -5.50 9.62 15.70
CA THR A 164 -5.50 10.38 16.95
C THR A 164 -5.13 11.86 16.73
N ALA A 165 -4.13 12.14 15.89
CA ALA A 165 -3.72 13.51 15.58
C ALA A 165 -4.74 14.26 14.73
N LEU A 166 -5.38 13.59 13.77
CA LEU A 166 -6.46 14.17 12.96
C LEU A 166 -7.68 14.54 13.81
N ASP A 167 -8.10 13.63 14.70
CA ASP A 167 -9.21 13.84 15.63
C ASP A 167 -8.91 15.04 16.55
N ALA A 168 -7.69 15.11 17.11
CA ALA A 168 -7.25 16.25 17.94
C ALA A 168 -7.19 17.57 17.17
N ALA A 169 -6.93 17.54 15.86
CA ALA A 169 -6.93 18.71 14.99
C ALA A 169 -8.33 19.08 14.44
N GLY A 170 -9.37 18.29 14.75
CA GLY A 170 -10.72 18.48 14.20
C GLY A 170 -10.81 18.24 12.69
N LEU A 171 -9.92 17.42 12.13
CA LEU A 171 -9.87 17.09 10.70
C LEU A 171 -10.43 15.68 10.47
N SER A 172 -11.24 15.51 9.44
CA SER A 172 -11.93 14.25 9.15
C SER A 172 -11.77 13.77 7.68
N PRO A 173 -10.53 13.68 7.15
CA PRO A 173 -10.33 12.99 5.87
C PRO A 173 -10.68 11.49 6.01
N TYR A 174 -10.95 10.82 4.88
CA TYR A 174 -11.04 9.37 4.89
C TYR A 174 -9.67 8.75 5.17
N LEU A 175 -9.64 7.63 5.89
CA LEU A 175 -8.41 6.90 6.18
C LEU A 175 -8.17 5.75 5.20
N MET A 176 -6.91 5.57 4.81
CA MET A 176 -6.44 4.58 3.85
C MET A 176 -5.25 3.79 4.37
N THR A 177 -5.21 2.48 4.09
CA THR A 177 -4.04 1.65 4.38
C THR A 177 -3.81 0.61 3.29
N GLN A 178 -2.55 0.45 2.91
CA GLN A 178 -2.08 -0.56 1.97
C GLN A 178 -0.70 -1.11 2.40
N PRO A 179 -0.63 -1.95 3.44
CA PRO A 179 0.64 -2.47 3.96
C PRO A 179 1.35 -3.34 2.91
N ASN A 180 2.63 -3.64 3.14
CA ASN A 180 3.26 -4.75 2.43
C ASN A 180 2.69 -6.10 2.94
N GLY A 181 2.76 -7.13 2.09
CA GLY A 181 2.28 -8.48 2.35
C GLY A 181 3.33 -9.39 2.98
N PHE A 182 4.27 -8.84 3.74
CA PHE A 182 5.36 -9.56 4.39
C PHE A 182 5.43 -9.20 5.88
N HIS A 183 5.55 -10.20 6.74
CA HIS A 183 5.88 -10.04 8.15
C HIS A 183 7.31 -9.49 8.28
N CYS A 184 7.40 -8.25 8.77
CA CYS A 184 8.63 -7.48 8.84
C CYS A 184 8.75 -6.81 10.22
N PRO A 185 8.70 -7.59 11.31
CA PRO A 185 8.80 -7.00 12.65
C PRO A 185 10.15 -6.30 12.79
N GLY A 186 10.19 -5.24 13.60
CA GLY A 186 11.44 -4.58 14.02
C GLY A 186 12.26 -3.92 12.91
N VAL A 187 11.73 -3.76 11.70
CA VAL A 187 12.38 -2.96 10.65
C VAL A 187 12.49 -1.49 11.07
N GLY A 188 13.63 -0.87 10.75
CA GLY A 188 13.84 0.57 10.91
C GLY A 188 13.00 1.40 9.93
N LYS A 189 13.33 2.68 9.78
CA LYS A 189 12.61 3.58 8.84
C LYS A 189 12.71 3.13 7.38
N GLU A 190 13.72 2.31 7.07
CA GLU A 190 13.98 1.70 5.78
C GLU A 190 13.02 0.54 5.44
N GLY A 191 12.15 0.14 6.38
CA GLY A 191 11.16 -0.90 6.17
C GLY A 191 11.74 -2.24 5.72
N TYR A 192 10.92 -3.02 5.02
CA TYR A 192 11.30 -4.34 4.48
C TYR A 192 12.45 -4.31 3.46
N LEU A 193 12.82 -3.14 2.92
CA LEU A 193 13.99 -3.01 2.04
C LEU A 193 15.31 -3.24 2.79
N SER A 194 15.30 -3.09 4.12
CA SER A 194 16.44 -3.41 5.00
C SER A 194 16.58 -4.91 5.29
N CYS A 195 15.56 -5.71 4.97
CA CYS A 195 15.62 -7.15 5.16
C CYS A 195 16.64 -7.76 4.17
N PRO A 196 17.61 -8.56 4.64
CA PRO A 196 18.59 -9.22 3.77
C PRO A 196 17.96 -10.10 2.69
N GLU A 197 16.74 -10.56 2.91
CA GLU A 197 15.98 -11.38 1.98
C GLU A 197 15.40 -10.59 0.79
N PHE A 198 15.36 -9.26 0.88
CA PHE A 198 14.81 -8.43 -0.19
C PHE A 198 15.73 -8.43 -1.43
N PRO A 199 15.18 -8.55 -2.67
CA PRO A 199 13.79 -8.88 -3.01
C PRO A 199 13.54 -10.37 -3.27
N TYR A 200 14.56 -11.23 -3.21
CA TYR A 200 14.53 -12.57 -3.83
C TYR A 200 14.27 -13.75 -2.89
N ALA A 201 14.12 -13.51 -1.59
CA ALA A 201 13.92 -14.56 -0.60
C ALA A 201 12.86 -14.20 0.45
N MET A 202 11.87 -13.37 0.07
CA MET A 202 10.83 -12.84 0.97
C MET A 202 9.68 -13.84 1.22
N GLU A 203 9.66 -14.99 0.54
CA GLU A 203 8.63 -16.04 0.67
C GLU A 203 8.33 -16.50 2.11
N PRO A 204 9.32 -16.71 3.02
CA PRO A 204 9.04 -17.04 4.42
C PRO A 204 8.20 -16.00 5.15
N ARG A 205 8.21 -14.76 4.68
CA ARG A 205 7.60 -13.62 5.36
C ARG A 205 6.18 -13.37 4.85
N LEU A 206 5.74 -14.01 3.76
CA LEU A 206 4.41 -13.75 3.20
C LEU A 206 3.31 -13.90 4.25
N VAL A 207 2.44 -12.90 4.32
CA VAL A 207 1.23 -12.95 5.14
C VAL A 207 0.30 -14.05 4.60
N THR A 208 -0.47 -14.64 5.49
CA THR A 208 -1.55 -15.56 5.10
C THR A 208 -2.85 -14.79 4.85
N ARG A 209 -3.83 -15.44 4.22
CA ARG A 209 -5.19 -14.88 4.13
C ARG A 209 -5.79 -14.56 5.51
N PHE A 210 -5.45 -15.34 6.54
CA PHE A 210 -5.98 -15.16 7.89
C PHE A 210 -5.38 -13.94 8.58
N ASP A 211 -4.08 -13.68 8.36
CA ASP A 211 -3.45 -12.41 8.75
C ASP A 211 -4.18 -11.23 8.11
N VAL A 212 -4.55 -11.36 6.83
CA VAL A 212 -5.25 -10.31 6.08
C VAL A 212 -6.70 -10.12 6.56
N HIS A 213 -7.42 -11.19 6.94
CA HIS A 213 -8.72 -11.07 7.61
C HIS A 213 -8.59 -10.24 8.91
N ARG A 214 -7.63 -10.58 9.77
CA ARG A 214 -7.38 -9.83 11.01
C ARG A 214 -7.03 -8.37 10.76
N TYR A 215 -6.16 -8.11 9.79
CA TYR A 215 -5.79 -6.76 9.36
C TYR A 215 -7.01 -5.97 8.87
N ALA A 216 -7.84 -6.54 8.00
CA ALA A 216 -9.02 -5.86 7.46
C ALA A 216 -10.02 -5.49 8.56
N ARG A 217 -10.27 -6.42 9.49
CA ARG A 217 -11.12 -6.18 10.67
C ARG A 217 -10.57 -5.04 11.52
N ALA A 218 -9.30 -5.12 11.92
CA ALA A 218 -8.65 -4.09 12.73
C ALA A 218 -8.67 -2.70 12.04
N ALA A 219 -8.44 -2.65 10.73
CA ALA A 219 -8.51 -1.41 9.95
C ALA A 219 -9.91 -0.82 9.95
N TYR A 220 -10.92 -1.64 9.70
CA TYR A 220 -12.32 -1.21 9.67
C TYR A 220 -12.79 -0.66 11.03
N ASP A 221 -12.45 -1.36 12.11
CA ASP A 221 -12.87 -1.04 13.48
C ASP A 221 -12.34 0.32 13.95
N ILE A 222 -11.14 0.73 13.50
CA ILE A 222 -10.60 2.07 13.79
C ILE A 222 -11.05 3.14 12.78
N GLY A 223 -11.94 2.82 11.84
CA GLY A 223 -12.54 3.78 10.93
C GLY A 223 -11.86 3.92 9.56
N VAL A 224 -10.94 3.03 9.19
CA VAL A 224 -10.41 2.99 7.82
C VAL A 224 -11.53 2.61 6.85
N ARG A 225 -11.61 3.31 5.70
CA ARG A 225 -12.59 3.03 4.65
C ARG A 225 -11.99 2.75 3.29
N TYR A 226 -10.68 2.95 3.12
CA TYR A 226 -9.92 2.41 2.01
C TYR A 226 -8.91 1.38 2.56
N ILE A 227 -9.25 0.10 2.46
CA ILE A 227 -8.41 -1.02 2.92
C ILE A 227 -7.89 -1.78 1.69
N GLY A 228 -6.58 -1.86 1.55
CA GLY A 228 -5.94 -2.56 0.43
C GLY A 228 -4.62 -3.20 0.85
N GLY A 229 -3.72 -3.33 -0.12
CA GLY A 229 -2.38 -3.84 0.11
C GLY A 229 -1.41 -3.36 -0.97
N CYS A 230 -0.13 -3.59 -0.75
CA CYS A 230 0.97 -3.19 -1.63
C CYS A 230 1.82 -4.42 -2.01
N CYS A 231 3.15 -4.32 -2.05
CA CYS A 231 4.04 -5.41 -2.44
C CYS A 231 3.78 -6.68 -1.62
N GLY A 232 3.63 -7.84 -2.27
CA GLY A 232 3.33 -9.13 -1.63
C GLY A 232 1.83 -9.44 -1.49
N PHE A 233 0.94 -8.47 -1.75
CA PHE A 233 -0.48 -8.76 -1.88
C PHE A 233 -0.78 -9.45 -3.21
N GLU A 234 -1.48 -10.57 -3.12
CA GLU A 234 -1.94 -11.39 -4.24
C GLU A 234 -3.47 -11.35 -4.30
N PRO A 235 -4.12 -11.80 -5.38
CA PRO A 235 -5.59 -11.75 -5.50
C PRO A 235 -6.34 -12.38 -4.32
N HIS A 236 -5.79 -13.44 -3.72
CA HIS A 236 -6.40 -14.10 -2.57
C HIS A 236 -6.29 -13.30 -1.26
N HIS A 237 -5.31 -12.40 -1.14
CA HIS A 237 -5.22 -11.44 -0.03
C HIS A 237 -6.30 -10.35 -0.19
N VAL A 238 -6.48 -9.82 -1.41
CA VAL A 238 -7.57 -8.86 -1.69
C VAL A 238 -8.94 -9.51 -1.47
N ARG A 239 -9.11 -10.78 -1.85
CA ARG A 239 -10.32 -11.55 -1.52
C ARG A 239 -10.53 -11.63 -0.01
N ALA A 240 -9.49 -11.90 0.78
CA ALA A 240 -9.61 -11.98 2.25
C ALA A 240 -10.10 -10.67 2.88
N ILE A 241 -9.62 -9.51 2.40
CA ILE A 241 -10.17 -8.20 2.81
C ILE A 241 -11.67 -8.13 2.51
N ALA A 242 -12.06 -8.48 1.28
CA ALA A 242 -13.45 -8.40 0.86
C ALA A 242 -14.36 -9.42 1.56
N GLU A 243 -13.86 -10.61 1.89
CA GLU A 243 -14.57 -11.63 2.67
C GLU A 243 -14.75 -11.23 4.12
N GLU A 244 -13.73 -10.63 4.76
CA GLU A 244 -13.88 -10.12 6.14
C GLU A 244 -14.93 -9.01 6.23
N MET A 245 -15.00 -8.17 5.20
CA MET A 245 -15.91 -7.02 5.11
C MET A 245 -17.27 -7.36 4.47
N ALA A 246 -17.55 -8.65 4.21
CA ALA A 246 -18.72 -9.04 3.43
C ALA A 246 -20.04 -8.70 4.14
N GLU A 247 -20.08 -8.79 5.47
CA GLU A 247 -21.24 -8.42 6.27
C GLU A 247 -21.53 -6.93 6.19
N GLU A 248 -20.51 -6.09 6.39
CA GLU A 248 -20.62 -4.63 6.33
C GLU A 248 -20.93 -4.13 4.92
N ARG A 249 -20.46 -4.84 3.89
CA ARG A 249 -20.70 -4.50 2.47
C ARG A 249 -21.97 -5.12 1.91
N GLY A 250 -22.58 -6.07 2.61
CA GLY A 250 -23.75 -6.84 2.17
C GLY A 250 -23.51 -7.75 0.95
N LYS A 251 -22.25 -8.02 0.58
CA LYS A 251 -21.90 -8.89 -0.56
C LYS A 251 -20.53 -9.54 -0.41
N MET A 252 -20.43 -10.78 -0.89
CA MET A 252 -19.16 -11.46 -1.13
C MET A 252 -18.53 -11.01 -2.46
N PRO A 253 -17.20 -11.04 -2.61
CA PRO A 253 -16.57 -10.81 -3.90
C PRO A 253 -16.80 -12.02 -4.84
N ALA A 254 -16.81 -11.81 -6.16
CA ALA A 254 -16.96 -12.89 -7.14
C ALA A 254 -15.91 -14.01 -6.99
N ALA A 255 -14.70 -13.67 -6.53
CA ALA A 255 -13.64 -14.65 -6.27
C ALA A 255 -14.00 -15.66 -5.15
N SER A 256 -15.01 -15.36 -4.33
CA SER A 256 -15.51 -16.29 -3.30
C SER A 256 -16.39 -17.40 -3.88
N ASP A 257 -16.80 -17.34 -5.14
CA ASP A 257 -17.47 -18.48 -5.81
C ASP A 257 -16.60 -19.75 -5.83
N LYS A 258 -15.28 -19.58 -5.66
CA LYS A 258 -14.27 -20.65 -5.58
C LYS A 258 -13.63 -20.76 -4.20
N HIS A 259 -14.26 -20.22 -3.17
CA HIS A 259 -13.73 -20.24 -1.81
C HIS A 259 -14.84 -20.35 -0.77
N GLN A 260 -14.51 -20.93 0.37
CA GLN A 260 -15.33 -20.84 1.57
C GLN A 260 -14.42 -20.31 2.68
N PRO A 261 -14.76 -19.16 3.29
CA PRO A 261 -13.95 -18.58 4.37
C PRO A 261 -13.65 -19.59 5.48
N TRP A 262 -12.52 -19.39 6.15
CA TRP A 262 -12.16 -20.18 7.34
C TRP A 262 -12.11 -21.70 7.11
N GLY A 263 -11.81 -22.12 5.89
CA GLY A 263 -11.65 -23.54 5.55
C GLY A 263 -12.97 -24.31 5.47
N GLY A 264 -14.11 -23.66 5.20
CA GLY A 264 -15.41 -24.34 5.06
C GLY A 264 -15.38 -25.52 4.10
N CYS A 265 -14.61 -25.43 3.01
CA CYS A 265 -14.49 -26.50 2.02
C CYS A 265 -13.82 -27.78 2.57
N LEU A 266 -13.22 -27.73 3.76
CA LEU A 266 -12.62 -28.91 4.40
C LEU A 266 -13.68 -29.87 4.96
N GLU A 267 -14.96 -29.47 5.05
CA GLU A 267 -16.07 -30.30 5.53
C GLU A 267 -16.19 -31.64 4.79
N VAL A 268 -15.89 -31.63 3.48
CA VAL A 268 -16.02 -32.82 2.62
C VAL A 268 -14.80 -33.75 2.67
N SER A 269 -13.74 -33.41 3.42
CA SER A 269 -12.50 -34.22 3.47
C SER A 269 -12.71 -35.55 4.19
N GLU A 270 -12.39 -36.71 3.62
CA GLU A 270 -12.53 -38.00 4.33
C GLU A 270 -11.61 -38.13 5.57
N LEU A 271 -10.61 -37.27 5.70
CA LEU A 271 -9.62 -37.29 6.77
C LEU A 271 -10.10 -36.43 7.95
N HIS A 272 -10.46 -37.07 9.06
CA HIS A 272 -11.03 -36.39 10.25
C HIS A 272 -10.16 -35.24 10.77
N TYR A 273 -8.83 -35.38 10.74
CA TYR A 273 -7.90 -34.34 11.20
C TYR A 273 -7.77 -33.15 10.23
N ILE A 274 -8.21 -33.30 8.97
CA ILE A 274 -8.34 -32.19 8.02
C ILE A 274 -9.67 -31.48 8.25
N LYS A 275 -10.77 -32.23 8.41
CA LYS A 275 -12.08 -31.65 8.78
C LYS A 275 -12.00 -30.83 10.07
N ALA A 276 -11.23 -31.30 11.05
CA ALA A 276 -11.04 -30.63 12.34
C ALA A 276 -10.40 -29.24 12.24
N ARG A 277 -9.87 -28.85 11.07
CA ARG A 277 -9.31 -27.52 10.79
C ARG A 277 -10.35 -26.54 10.26
N MET A 278 -11.57 -27.00 10.01
CA MET A 278 -12.66 -26.15 9.56
C MET A 278 -13.07 -25.20 10.69
N GLY A 279 -13.18 -23.91 10.37
CA GLY A 279 -13.67 -22.90 11.27
C GLY A 279 -12.63 -21.84 11.63
N ARG A 280 -13.14 -20.70 12.08
CA ARG A 280 -12.33 -19.52 12.40
C ARG A 280 -11.34 -19.80 13.53
N GLU A 281 -11.80 -20.47 14.57
CA GLU A 281 -11.02 -20.79 15.77
C GLU A 281 -9.70 -21.51 15.44
N TYR A 282 -9.70 -22.48 14.51
CA TYR A 282 -8.47 -23.19 14.16
C TYR A 282 -7.44 -22.28 13.48
N TRP A 283 -7.86 -21.59 12.42
CA TRP A 283 -6.93 -20.82 11.58
C TRP A 283 -6.48 -19.50 12.20
N GLU A 284 -7.30 -18.90 13.07
CA GLU A 284 -6.95 -17.66 13.77
C GLU A 284 -5.94 -17.90 14.90
N ASN A 285 -5.92 -19.12 15.48
CA ASN A 285 -5.00 -19.49 16.57
C ASN A 285 -3.80 -20.33 16.11
N LEU A 286 -3.82 -20.86 14.88
CA LEU A 286 -2.68 -21.59 14.33
C LEU A 286 -1.51 -20.63 14.10
N VAL A 287 -0.37 -20.92 14.72
CA VAL A 287 0.91 -20.29 14.38
C VAL A 287 1.60 -21.17 13.34
N PRO A 288 1.67 -20.77 12.05
CA PRO A 288 2.27 -21.61 11.02
C PRO A 288 3.78 -21.77 11.25
N SER A 289 4.29 -22.99 11.05
CA SER A 289 5.73 -23.22 11.05
C SER A 289 6.37 -22.61 9.80
N CYS A 290 7.59 -22.07 9.92
CA CYS A 290 8.35 -21.58 8.78
C CYS A 290 8.94 -22.70 7.90
N GLY A 291 8.92 -23.96 8.38
CA GLY A 291 9.46 -25.13 7.67
C GLY A 291 10.97 -25.13 7.46
N ARG A 292 11.72 -24.15 7.99
CA ARG A 292 13.17 -24.03 7.86
C ARG A 292 13.86 -24.45 9.16
N LEU A 293 14.59 -25.56 9.11
CA LEU A 293 15.25 -26.14 10.29
C LEU A 293 16.49 -25.36 10.74
N GLN A 294 17.15 -24.68 9.81
CA GLN A 294 18.32 -23.87 10.13
C GLN A 294 17.89 -22.47 10.57
N PRO A 295 18.54 -21.89 11.60
CA PRO A 295 18.31 -20.49 11.95
C PRO A 295 18.75 -19.57 10.80
N PRO A 296 18.26 -18.32 10.75
CA PRO A 296 18.72 -17.34 9.78
C PRO A 296 20.25 -17.20 9.83
N THR A 297 20.89 -17.16 8.66
CA THR A 297 22.35 -17.00 8.54
C THR A 297 22.80 -15.55 8.73
N HIS A 298 21.87 -14.60 8.69
CA HIS A 298 22.11 -13.19 8.95
C HIS A 298 21.76 -12.84 10.41
N LYS A 299 22.51 -11.88 10.97
CA LYS A 299 22.25 -11.34 12.32
C LYS A 299 21.11 -10.31 12.37
N TYR A 300 20.26 -10.24 11.34
CA TYR A 300 19.09 -9.36 11.37
C TYR A 300 18.22 -9.71 12.58
N ASN A 301 18.35 -8.91 13.64
CA ASN A 301 17.61 -9.07 14.87
C ASN A 301 16.55 -7.97 14.89
N PRO A 302 15.29 -8.29 14.57
CA PRO A 302 14.18 -7.35 14.63
C PRO A 302 13.79 -7.11 16.09
N SER A 303 14.72 -6.64 16.93
CA SER A 303 14.36 -6.19 18.28
C SER A 303 13.94 -4.73 18.20
N PRO A 304 12.72 -4.38 18.66
CA PRO A 304 12.29 -2.98 18.75
C PRO A 304 13.16 -2.12 19.68
N ASP A 305 14.02 -2.73 20.51
CA ASP A 305 14.83 -2.07 21.54
C ASP A 305 16.26 -1.66 21.12
N ASN A 306 16.68 -1.91 19.87
CA ASN A 306 18.07 -1.63 19.46
C ASN A 306 18.37 -0.14 19.14
N ASP A 307 17.40 0.76 19.30
CA ASP A 307 17.61 2.22 19.18
C ASP A 307 18.05 2.89 20.50
N LEU A 308 18.40 2.09 21.53
CA LEU A 308 18.91 2.58 22.83
C LEU A 308 20.42 2.36 23.05
N GLN A 309 21.24 2.37 21.98
CA GLN A 309 22.70 2.51 22.09
C GLN A 309 23.23 3.69 21.27
#